data_AF-A0A6C0B9P6-F1
#
_entry.id   AF-A0A6C0B9P6-F1
#
_cell.length_a   1.000
_cell.length_b   1.000
_cell.length_c   1.000
_cell.angle_alpha   90.00
_cell.angle_beta   90.00
_cell.angle_gamma   90.00
#
_symmetry.space_group_name_H-M   'P 1'
#
loop_
_entity.id
_entity.type
_entity.pdbx_description
1 polymer ?
#
loop_
_entity_poly.entity_id
_entity_poly.type
_entity_poly.pdbx_seq_one_letter_code
_entity_poly.pdbx_strand_id
1 'polypeptide(L)'
;MYYHIFGLTILKSINPYFRKHILTTLSSHDLLILNTFFIGIIVLCLFLYKCFFDKSILETFKNYRKLSFSQLGCLFIIAILAVISSLFIFELDKKYNSPLLNSLFLKIASVVALCFVSIFIFKEKYTWKQILGILLAILGIYLTINK
;
A
#
# COMPACT_ATOMS: atom_id res chain seq x y z
N MET A 1 11.98 14.98 2.85
CA MET A 1 11.54 14.12 1.73
C MET A 1 12.38 12.84 1.64
N TYR A 2 13.68 12.92 1.36
CA TYR A 2 14.54 11.74 1.17
C TYR A 2 14.57 10.75 2.34
N TYR A 3 14.59 11.24 3.59
CA TYR A 3 14.53 10.37 4.78
C TYR A 3 13.25 9.52 4.84
N HIS A 4 12.08 10.13 4.58
CA HIS A 4 10.81 9.40 4.55
C HIS A 4 10.77 8.36 3.42
N ILE A 5 11.30 8.72 2.24
CA ILE A 5 11.39 7.78 1.11
C ILE A 5 12.27 6.59 1.51
N PHE A 6 13.45 6.84 2.06
CA PHE A 6 14.40 5.80 2.44
C PHE A 6 13.81 4.85 3.49
N GLY A 7 13.26 5.39 4.59
CA GLY A 7 12.63 4.58 5.65
C GLY A 7 11.45 3.75 5.14
N LEU A 8 10.56 4.34 4.33
CA LEU A 8 9.44 3.62 3.73
C LEU A 8 9.92 2.51 2.79
N THR A 9 11.02 2.72 2.07
CA THR A 9 11.54 1.73 1.12
C THR A 9 12.08 0.51 1.84
N ILE A 10 12.83 0.69 2.93
CA ILE A 10 13.32 -0.42 3.76
C ILE A 10 12.15 -1.24 4.31
N LEU A 11 11.19 -0.57 4.97
CA LEU A 11 10.04 -1.23 5.58
C LEU A 11 9.20 -2.00 4.54
N LYS A 12 8.96 -1.39 3.37
CA LYS A 12 8.22 -2.05 2.28
C LYS A 12 8.99 -3.20 1.63
N SER A 13 10.32 -3.20 1.68
CA SER A 13 11.14 -4.24 1.04
C SER A 13 11.23 -5.51 1.89
N ILE A 14 11.13 -5.39 3.21
CA ILE A 14 11.16 -6.52 4.15
C ILE A 14 9.83 -7.28 4.16
N ASN A 15 8.72 -6.56 4.01
CA ASN A 15 7.36 -7.10 4.14
C ASN A 15 7.06 -8.33 3.23
N PRO A 16 7.42 -8.37 1.93
CA PRO A 16 7.20 -9.54 1.07
C PRO A 16 7.93 -10.80 1.55
N TYR A 17 9.14 -10.66 2.10
CA TYR A 17 9.91 -11.80 2.59
C TYR A 17 9.31 -12.40 3.87
N PHE A 18 8.88 -11.56 4.82
CA PHE A 18 8.17 -12.05 6.00
C PHE A 18 6.82 -12.68 5.66
N ARG A 19 6.05 -12.07 4.74
CA ARG A 19 4.80 -12.66 4.25
C ARG A 19 5.03 -14.05 3.66
N LYS A 20 6.01 -14.20 2.77
CA LYS A 20 6.38 -15.50 2.21
C LYS A 20 6.69 -16.52 3.31
N HIS A 21 7.48 -16.14 4.31
CA HIS A 21 7.80 -17.05 5.41
C HIS A 21 6.54 -17.53 6.15
N ILE A 22 5.59 -16.64 6.44
CA ILE A 22 4.35 -16.98 7.17
C ILE A 22 3.36 -17.76 6.28
N LEU A 23 3.27 -17.43 4.99
CA LEU A 23 2.41 -18.11 4.01
C LEU A 23 2.81 -19.57 3.73
N THR A 24 4.00 -20.00 4.15
CA THR A 24 4.34 -21.44 4.16
C THR A 24 3.51 -22.23 5.16
N THR A 25 3.02 -21.57 6.21
CA THR A 25 2.35 -22.19 7.35
C THR A 25 0.85 -21.84 7.40
N LEU A 26 0.49 -20.59 7.08
CA LEU A 26 -0.89 -20.10 7.12
C LEU A 26 -1.52 -19.94 5.73
N SER A 27 -2.84 -20.08 5.67
CA SER A 27 -3.61 -19.68 4.48
C SER A 27 -3.66 -18.14 4.34
N SER A 28 -3.95 -17.64 3.14
CA SER A 28 -4.01 -16.20 2.86
C SER A 28 -5.12 -15.50 3.65
N HIS A 29 -6.23 -16.18 3.89
CA HIS A 29 -7.35 -15.66 4.69
C HIS A 29 -6.97 -15.59 6.17
N ASP A 30 -6.35 -16.64 6.71
CA ASP A 30 -5.90 -16.67 8.12
C ASP A 30 -4.83 -15.61 8.38
N LEU A 31 -3.90 -15.44 7.43
CA LEU A 31 -2.89 -14.40 7.48
C LEU A 31 -3.52 -13.00 7.52
N LEU A 32 -4.54 -12.74 6.69
CA LEU A 32 -5.24 -11.47 6.67
C LEU A 32 -5.89 -11.18 8.03
N ILE A 33 -6.60 -12.15 8.60
CA ILE A 33 -7.29 -12.00 9.89
C ILE A 33 -6.26 -11.71 10.98
N LEU A 34 -5.21 -12.52 11.08
CA LEU A 34 -4.18 -12.38 12.10
C LEU A 34 -3.41 -11.07 11.97
N ASN A 35 -3.03 -10.69 10.74
CA ASN A 35 -2.37 -9.42 10.46
C ASN A 35 -3.26 -8.22 10.83
N THR A 36 -4.56 -8.28 10.50
CA THR A 36 -5.52 -7.21 10.83
C THR A 36 -5.73 -7.11 12.33
N PHE A 37 -5.74 -8.24 13.05
CA PHE A 37 -5.80 -8.27 14.51
C PHE A 37 -4.61 -7.55 15.14
N PHE A 38 -3.38 -7.86 14.71
CA PHE A 38 -2.18 -7.17 15.21
C PHE A 38 -2.18 -5.68 14.88
N ILE A 39 -2.59 -5.29 13.67
CA ILE A 39 -2.76 -3.88 13.30
C ILE A 39 -3.79 -3.20 14.22
N GLY A 40 -4.91 -3.86 14.51
CA GLY A 40 -5.94 -3.38 15.43
C GLY A 40 -5.38 -3.09 16.83
N ILE A 41 -4.57 -3.99 17.38
CA ILE A 41 -3.89 -3.78 18.68
C ILE A 41 -3.00 -2.54 18.63
N ILE A 42 -2.18 -2.39 17.58
CA ILE A 42 -1.27 -1.25 17.43
C ILE A 42 -2.07 0.07 17.33
N VAL A 43 -3.13 0.10 16.52
CA VAL A 43 -3.99 1.27 16.36
C VAL A 43 -4.69 1.61 17.68
N LEU A 44 -5.15 0.60 18.43
CA LEU A 44 -5.74 0.80 19.75
C LEU A 44 -4.74 1.41 20.72
N CYS A 45 -3.51 0.92 20.77
CA CYS A 45 -2.45 1.50 21.61
C CYS A 45 -2.16 2.96 21.24
N LEU A 46 -2.11 3.30 19.94
CA LEU A 46 -1.95 4.69 19.48
C LEU A 46 -3.14 5.56 19.88
N PHE A 47 -4.35 5.02 19.82
CA PHE A 47 -5.55 5.72 20.27
C PHE A 47 -5.52 5.98 21.77
N LEU A 48 -5.18 4.97 22.58
CA LEU A 48 -5.03 5.10 24.03
C LEU A 48 -3.92 6.09 24.40
N TYR A 49 -2.79 6.05 23.69
CA TYR A 49 -1.71 7.02 23.87
C TYR A 49 -2.22 8.45 23.67
N LYS A 50 -2.97 8.69 22.58
CA LYS A 50 -3.62 9.99 22.38
C LYS A 50 -4.59 10.30 23.52
N CYS A 51 -5.41 9.35 23.99
CA CYS A 51 -6.36 9.53 25.09
C CYS A 51 -5.72 10.03 26.37
N PHE A 52 -4.60 9.44 26.77
CA PHE A 52 -4.01 9.73 28.06
C PHE A 52 -2.98 10.86 28.02
N PHE A 53 -2.24 11.01 26.92
CA PHE A 53 -1.08 11.90 26.87
C PHE A 53 -1.29 13.15 25.99
N ASP A 54 -2.27 13.14 25.09
CA ASP A 54 -2.49 14.22 24.13
C ASP A 54 -3.90 14.80 24.23
N LYS A 55 -4.04 16.06 24.68
CA LYS A 55 -5.34 16.73 24.83
C LYS A 55 -6.03 17.04 23.48
N SER A 56 -5.41 16.68 22.35
CA SER A 56 -5.90 16.87 20.97
C SER A 56 -7.08 15.96 20.56
N ILE A 57 -7.56 15.08 21.43
CA ILE A 57 -8.68 14.18 21.10
C ILE A 57 -9.99 14.91 20.82
N LEU A 58 -10.26 15.96 21.57
CA LEU A 58 -11.43 16.81 21.32
C LEU A 58 -11.37 17.42 19.92
N GLU A 59 -10.19 17.81 19.45
CA GLU A 59 -9.99 18.31 18.09
C GLU A 59 -10.11 17.20 17.05
N THR A 60 -9.61 16.01 17.35
CA THR A 60 -9.72 14.82 16.49
C THR A 60 -11.19 14.46 16.25
N PHE A 61 -12.01 14.39 17.32
CA PHE A 61 -13.45 14.15 17.20
C PHE A 61 -14.18 15.27 16.46
N LYS A 62 -13.82 16.54 16.72
CA LYS A 62 -14.37 17.67 15.95
C LYS A 62 -14.05 17.54 14.46
N ASN A 63 -12.87 17.06 14.10
CA ASN A 63 -12.48 16.87 12.70
C ASN A 63 -13.21 15.68 12.05
N TYR A 64 -13.42 14.58 12.77
CA TYR A 64 -14.23 13.47 12.26
C TYR A 64 -15.68 13.89 11.99
N ARG A 65 -16.26 14.74 12.84
CA ARG A 65 -17.61 15.26 12.64
C ARG A 65 -17.76 16.18 11.42
N LYS A 66 -16.66 16.77 10.94
CA LYS A 66 -16.65 17.60 9.72
C LYS A 66 -16.69 16.78 8.42
N LEU A 67 -16.50 15.46 8.50
CA LEU A 67 -16.50 14.62 7.30
C LEU A 67 -17.89 14.58 6.67
N SER A 68 -17.95 14.84 5.36
CA SER A 68 -19.19 14.71 4.61
C SER A 68 -19.54 13.23 4.37
N PHE A 69 -20.81 12.96 4.09
CA PHE A 69 -21.27 11.60 3.79
C PHE A 69 -20.52 10.99 2.59
N SER A 70 -20.23 11.80 1.56
CA SER A 70 -19.44 11.36 0.41
C SER A 70 -18.00 10.96 0.80
N GLN A 71 -17.37 11.70 1.72
CA GLN A 71 -16.02 11.37 2.20
C GLN A 71 -16.01 10.10 3.04
N LEU A 72 -17.05 9.87 3.85
CA LEU A 72 -17.28 8.61 4.57
C LEU A 72 -17.42 7.43 3.59
N GLY A 73 -18.18 7.61 2.51
CA GLY A 73 -18.27 6.62 1.43
C GLY A 73 -16.91 6.29 0.81
N CYS A 74 -16.09 7.30 0.51
CA CYS A 74 -14.73 7.09 0.01
C CYS A 74 -13.85 6.30 1.01
N LEU A 75 -13.92 6.63 2.31
CA LEU A 75 -13.18 5.89 3.35
C LEU A 75 -13.58 4.41 3.40
N PHE A 76 -14.87 4.12 3.28
CA PHE A 76 -15.38 2.76 3.24
C PHE A 76 -14.88 1.99 2.01
N ILE A 77 -14.92 2.62 0.84
CA ILE A 77 -14.39 2.03 -0.41
C ILE A 77 -12.87 1.76 -0.27
N ILE A 78 -12.11 2.70 0.30
CA ILE A 78 -10.68 2.52 0.56
C ILE A 78 -10.43 1.29 1.45
N ALA A 79 -11.22 1.11 2.50
CA ALA A 79 -11.10 -0.03 3.40
C ALA A 79 -11.36 -1.36 2.67
N ILE A 80 -12.42 -1.44 1.85
CA ILE A 80 -12.72 -2.62 1.02
C ILE A 80 -11.56 -2.92 0.06
N LEU A 81 -11.09 -1.91 -0.67
CA LEU A 81 -9.96 -2.06 -1.60
C LEU A 81 -8.69 -2.51 -0.88
N ALA A 82 -8.43 -2.03 0.33
CA ALA A 82 -7.27 -2.45 1.13
C ALA A 82 -7.34 -3.93 1.53
N VAL A 83 -8.52 -4.43 1.93
CA VAL A 83 -8.73 -5.84 2.27
C VAL A 83 -8.57 -6.73 1.03
N ILE A 84 -9.26 -6.39 -0.06
CA ILE A 84 -9.22 -7.14 -1.31
C ILE A 84 -7.79 -7.18 -1.87
N SER A 85 -7.13 -6.03 -1.96
CA SER A 85 -5.74 -5.96 -2.45
C SER A 85 -4.78 -6.78 -1.59
N SER A 86 -4.94 -6.77 -0.27
CA SER A 86 -4.12 -7.59 0.62
C SER A 86 -4.29 -9.09 0.35
N LEU A 87 -5.53 -9.56 0.17
CA LEU A 87 -5.80 -10.95 -0.20
C LEU A 87 -5.17 -11.35 -1.53
N PHE A 88 -5.34 -10.53 -2.57
CA PHE A 88 -4.73 -10.80 -3.88
C PHE A 88 -3.20 -10.84 -3.81
N ILE A 89 -2.58 -9.95 -3.03
CA ILE A 89 -1.13 -9.96 -2.85
C ILE A 89 -0.70 -11.24 -2.12
N PHE A 90 -1.41 -11.68 -1.08
CA PHE A 90 -1.08 -12.90 -0.37
C PHE A 90 -1.22 -14.15 -1.24
N GLU A 91 -2.29 -14.25 -2.03
CA GLU A 91 -2.46 -15.35 -2.99
C GLU A 91 -1.36 -15.35 -4.05
N LEU A 92 -0.97 -14.17 -4.53
CA LEU A 92 0.09 -14.01 -5.51
C LEU A 92 1.45 -14.41 -4.92
N ASP A 93 1.77 -14.02 -3.70
CA ASP A 93 2.98 -14.43 -2.97
C ASP A 93 3.00 -15.92 -2.60
N LYS A 94 1.82 -16.51 -2.36
CA LYS A 94 1.68 -17.94 -2.07
C LYS A 94 1.83 -18.80 -3.32
N LYS A 95 1.19 -18.41 -4.43
CA LYS A 95 1.19 -19.16 -5.70
C LYS A 95 2.48 -18.99 -6.49
N TYR A 96 3.05 -17.78 -6.48
CA TYR A 96 4.28 -17.46 -7.18
C TYR A 96 5.36 -17.20 -6.14
N ASN A 97 6.24 -18.19 -5.95
CA ASN A 97 7.19 -18.24 -4.83
C ASN A 97 8.40 -17.28 -4.99
N SER A 98 8.23 -16.16 -5.71
CA SER A 98 9.24 -15.13 -5.97
C SER A 98 8.76 -13.75 -5.51
N PRO A 99 8.92 -13.41 -4.21
CA PRO A 99 8.45 -12.14 -3.65
C PRO A 99 9.07 -10.91 -4.34
N LEU A 100 10.30 -11.05 -4.83
CA LEU A 100 10.99 -10.02 -5.59
C LEU A 100 10.23 -9.72 -6.89
N LEU A 101 9.98 -10.75 -7.72
CA LEU A 101 9.31 -10.59 -9.00
C LEU A 101 7.88 -10.08 -8.82
N ASN A 102 7.15 -10.63 -7.85
CA ASN A 102 5.81 -10.20 -7.49
C ASN A 102 5.76 -8.72 -7.10
N SER A 103 6.67 -8.29 -6.21
CA SER A 103 6.76 -6.89 -5.79
C SER A 103 7.14 -5.95 -6.93
N LEU A 104 8.05 -6.36 -7.81
CA LEU A 104 8.46 -5.60 -8.98
C LEU A 104 7.31 -5.45 -9.98
N PHE A 105 6.59 -6.53 -10.26
CA PHE A 105 5.44 -6.52 -11.18
C PHE A 105 4.32 -5.61 -10.67
N LEU A 106 3.96 -5.72 -9.39
CA LEU A 106 2.95 -4.84 -8.77
C LEU A 106 3.34 -3.36 -8.86
N LYS A 107 4.63 -3.05 -8.71
CA LYS A 107 5.14 -1.67 -8.84
C LYS A 107 5.02 -1.17 -10.28
N ILE A 108 5.42 -1.97 -11.29
CA ILE A 108 5.27 -1.59 -12.70
C ILE A 108 3.79 -1.35 -13.02
N ALA A 109 2.93 -2.31 -12.72
CA ALA A 109 1.51 -2.23 -13.02
C ALA A 109 0.88 -0.98 -12.39
N SER A 110 1.27 -0.66 -11.14
CA SER A 110 0.81 0.54 -10.45
C SER A 110 1.31 1.83 -11.10
N VAL A 111 2.59 1.91 -11.47
CA VAL A 111 3.16 3.10 -12.14
C VAL A 111 2.50 3.32 -13.50
N VAL A 112 2.33 2.26 -14.29
CA VAL A 112 1.65 2.32 -15.58
C VAL A 112 0.20 2.78 -15.41
N ALA A 113 -0.56 2.15 -14.51
CA ALA A 113 -1.95 2.53 -14.22
C ALA A 113 -2.07 3.99 -13.77
N LEU A 114 -1.17 4.46 -12.89
CA LEU A 114 -1.14 5.85 -12.46
C LEU A 114 -0.87 6.80 -13.61
N CYS A 115 0.07 6.48 -14.51
CA CYS A 115 0.33 7.31 -15.69
C CYS A 115 -0.91 7.41 -16.60
N PHE A 116 -1.61 6.29 -16.82
CA PHE A 116 -2.87 6.30 -17.57
C PHE A 116 -3.93 7.17 -16.89
N VAL A 117 -4.15 6.99 -15.59
CA VAL A 117 -5.11 7.78 -14.82
C VAL A 117 -4.76 9.28 -14.87
N SER A 118 -3.49 9.63 -14.66
CA SER A 118 -3.03 11.01 -14.68
C SER A 118 -3.22 11.69 -16.04
N ILE A 119 -2.93 10.99 -17.15
CA ILE A 119 -3.08 11.55 -18.50
C ILE A 119 -4.56 11.64 -18.90
N PHE A 120 -5.33 10.57 -18.72
CA PHE A 120 -6.70 10.48 -19.25
C PHE A 120 -7.75 11.11 -18.35
N ILE A 121 -7.62 10.97 -17.02
CA ILE A 121 -8.62 11.47 -16.06
C ILE A 121 -8.24 12.88 -15.59
N PHE A 122 -6.99 13.07 -15.14
CA PHE A 122 -6.55 14.34 -14.58
C PHE A 122 -5.98 15.33 -15.61
N LYS A 123 -5.80 14.89 -16.87
CA LYS A 123 -5.26 15.70 -17.97
C LYS A 123 -3.93 16.36 -17.62
N GLU A 124 -3.11 15.68 -16.81
CA GLU A 124 -1.79 16.18 -16.42
C GLU A 124 -0.85 16.23 -17.63
N LYS A 125 -0.15 17.35 -17.79
CA LYS A 125 0.84 17.52 -18.86
C LYS A 125 2.21 17.04 -18.38
N TYR A 126 2.67 15.93 -18.94
CA TYR A 126 4.01 15.42 -18.70
C TYR A 126 5.01 16.01 -19.70
N THR A 127 6.18 16.41 -19.21
CA THR A 127 7.30 16.80 -20.06
C THR A 127 7.92 15.56 -20.72
N TRP A 128 8.53 15.71 -21.90
CA TRP A 128 9.20 14.61 -22.59
C TRP A 128 10.27 13.90 -21.74
N LYS A 129 10.97 14.64 -20.86
CA LYS A 129 11.94 14.07 -19.91
C LYS A 129 11.27 13.14 -18.89
N GLN A 130 10.09 13.50 -18.39
CA GLN A 130 9.34 12.67 -17.43
C GLN A 130 8.81 11.40 -18.09
N ILE A 131 8.29 11.50 -19.32
CA ILE A 131 7.82 10.35 -20.10
C ILE A 131 8.98 9.37 -20.36
N LEU A 132 10.15 9.89 -20.76
CA LEU A 132 11.34 9.08 -20.99
C LEU A 132 11.83 8.42 -19.70
N GLY A 133 11.80 9.13 -18.57
CA GLY A 133 12.14 8.58 -17.26
C GLY A 133 11.21 7.43 -16.82
N ILE A 134 9.90 7.57 -17.06
CA ILE A 134 8.92 6.51 -16.78
C ILE A 134 9.19 5.28 -17.65
N LEU A 135 9.44 5.47 -18.95
CA LEU A 135 9.78 4.39 -19.88
C LEU A 135 11.05 3.65 -19.46
N LEU A 136 12.11 4.37 -19.06
CA LEU A 136 13.34 3.77 -18.57
C LEU A 136 13.11 2.97 -17.27
N ALA A 137 12.28 3.48 -16.36
CA ALA A 137 11.95 2.76 -15.12
C ALA A 137 11.19 1.45 -15.42
N ILE A 138 10.23 1.48 -16.35
CA ILE A 138 9.50 0.28 -16.79
C ILE A 138 10.46 -0.72 -17.44
N LEU A 139 11.33 -0.27 -18.34
CA LEU A 139 12.33 -1.11 -19.01
C LEU A 139 13.32 -1.74 -18.03
N GLY A 140 13.86 -0.97 -17.09
CA GLY A 140 14.80 -1.46 -16.09
C GLY A 140 14.19 -2.57 -15.23
N ILE A 141 12.94 -2.38 -14.78
CA ILE A 141 12.26 -3.41 -14.00
C ILE A 141 11.91 -4.63 -14.88
N TYR A 142 11.48 -4.43 -16.13
CA TYR A 142 11.21 -5.52 -17.08
C TYR A 142 12.44 -6.42 -17.31
N LEU A 143 13.60 -5.82 -17.52
CA LEU A 143 14.87 -6.55 -17.66
C LEU A 143 15.24 -7.34 -16.40
N THR A 144 14.79 -6.90 -15.22
CA THR A 144 15.03 -7.61 -13.96
C THR A 144 14.13 -8.86 -13.83
N ILE A 145 12.99 -8.88 -14.54
CA ILE A 145 12.01 -9.97 -14.51
C ILE A 145 12.36 -11.09 -15.50
N ASN A 146 12.85 -10.72 -16.69
CA ASN A 146 13.21 -11.69 -17.74
C ASN A 146 14.61 -12.28 -17.47
N LYS A 147 14.64 -13.52 -16.98
CA LYS A 147 15.83 -14.39 -17.03
C LYS A 147 15.75 -15.32 -18.21
#